data_AF-A0A2J8KSS8-F1
#
_entry.id   AF-A0A2J8KSS8-F1
#
_cell.length_a   1.000
_cell.length_b   1.000
_cell.length_c   1.000
_cell.angle_alpha   90.00
_cell.angle_beta   90.00
_cell.angle_gamma   90.00
#
_symmetry.space_group_name_H-M   'P 1'
#
loop_
_entity.id
_entity.type
_entity.pdbx_description
1 polymer ?
#
loop_
_entity_poly.entity_id
_entity_poly.type
_entity_poly.pdbx_seq_one_letter_code
_entity_poly.pdbx_strand_id
1 'polypeptide(L)'
;MALYDEDLLKNPFYLALQKCRPDLCSKVAQIHGIVLVPCKGSLSSSIQSTCQFESYILIPVEEHFQTLNGKDVFIQGNRIKLGAGFACLLSVPILFEETFYNEKEESFSILCIAHPLEKRESSEPLAPSDPFSLKTIEDVREFLGRHSER
;
A
#
# COMPACT_ATOMS: atom_id res chain seq x y z
N MET A 1 12.78 13.44 -12.93
CA MET A 1 12.57 12.02 -12.58
C MET A 1 13.06 11.84 -11.16
N ALA A 2 12.17 11.50 -10.22
CA ALA A 2 12.61 11.15 -8.88
C ALA A 2 13.19 9.74 -8.94
N LEU A 3 14.49 9.61 -8.71
CA LEU A 3 15.16 8.33 -8.54
C LEU A 3 14.71 7.80 -7.17
N TYR A 4 13.78 6.85 -7.13
CA TYR A 4 13.38 6.24 -5.87
C TYR A 4 14.55 5.37 -5.38
N ASP A 5 15.16 5.76 -4.26
CA ASP A 5 16.30 5.08 -3.61
C ASP A 5 15.86 3.80 -2.84
N GLU A 6 14.62 3.33 -3.06
CA GLU A 6 14.07 2.17 -2.37
C GLU A 6 14.46 0.89 -3.10
N ASP A 7 15.33 0.10 -2.47
CA ASP A 7 15.65 -1.26 -2.91
C ASP A 7 14.54 -2.24 -2.44
N LEU A 8 13.78 -2.79 -3.39
CA LEU A 8 12.69 -3.73 -3.10
C LEU A 8 13.18 -5.03 -2.43
N LEU A 9 14.41 -5.48 -2.72
CA LEU A 9 15.03 -6.64 -2.05
C LEU A 9 15.39 -6.35 -0.59
N LYS A 10 15.41 -5.08 -0.17
CA LYS A 10 15.54 -4.64 1.23
C LYS A 10 14.21 -4.20 1.85
N ASN A 11 13.11 -4.20 1.10
CA ASN A 11 11.80 -3.81 1.62
C ASN A 11 11.28 -4.90 2.58
N PRO A 12 10.97 -4.57 3.85
CA PRO A 12 10.57 -5.57 4.84
C PRO A 12 9.22 -6.23 4.53
N PHE A 13 8.31 -5.55 3.81
CA PHE A 13 7.06 -6.15 3.35
C PHE A 13 7.33 -7.21 2.29
N TYR A 14 8.16 -6.88 1.28
CA TYR A 14 8.46 -7.82 0.20
C TYR A 14 9.25 -9.03 0.72
N LEU A 15 10.23 -8.81 1.60
CA LEU A 15 10.95 -9.90 2.27
C LEU A 15 10.02 -10.80 3.09
N ALA A 16 9.03 -10.22 3.79
CA ALA A 16 8.04 -10.99 4.53
C ALA A 16 7.12 -11.79 3.59
N LEU A 17 6.71 -11.21 2.46
CA LEU A 17 5.93 -11.92 1.43
C LEU A 17 6.70 -13.13 0.91
N GLN A 18 7.96 -12.96 0.50
CA GLN A 18 8.81 -14.03 -0.01
C GLN A 18 9.03 -15.14 1.03
N LYS A 19 9.23 -14.76 2.31
CA LYS A 19 9.48 -15.72 3.40
C LYS A 19 8.21 -16.47 3.82
N CYS A 20 7.09 -15.78 3.96
CA CYS A 20 5.86 -16.35 4.52
C CYS A 20 4.98 -17.02 3.47
N ARG A 21 5.05 -16.57 2.21
CA ARG A 21 4.19 -17.04 1.11
C ARG A 21 4.97 -17.10 -0.22
N PRO A 22 6.04 -17.94 -0.32
CA PRO A 22 6.81 -18.08 -1.56
C PRO A 22 5.96 -18.59 -2.73
N ASP A 23 4.88 -19.33 -2.43
CA ASP A 23 3.85 -19.76 -3.37
C ASP A 23 3.22 -18.60 -4.14
N LEU A 24 3.04 -17.43 -3.51
CA LEU A 24 2.40 -16.28 -4.14
C LEU A 24 3.28 -15.68 -5.24
N CYS A 25 4.60 -15.57 -5.05
CA CYS A 25 5.50 -15.03 -6.07
C CYS A 25 5.46 -15.88 -7.35
N SER A 26 5.49 -17.21 -7.20
CA SER A 26 5.36 -18.14 -8.33
C SER A 26 3.99 -18.04 -9.00
N LYS A 27 2.92 -17.89 -8.20
CA LYS A 27 1.55 -17.77 -8.72
C LYS A 27 1.34 -16.47 -9.51
N VAL A 28 1.86 -15.35 -9.01
CA VAL A 28 1.78 -14.04 -9.68
C VAL A 28 2.38 -14.14 -11.08
N ALA A 29 3.55 -14.75 -11.24
CA ALA A 29 4.19 -14.91 -12.54
C ALA A 29 3.31 -15.72 -13.52
N GLN A 30 2.73 -16.84 -13.07
CA GLN A 30 1.86 -17.69 -13.90
C GLN A 30 0.60 -16.96 -14.39
N ILE A 31 -0.02 -16.16 -13.52
CA ILE A 31 -1.24 -15.41 -13.85
C ILE A 31 -0.97 -14.06 -14.51
N HIS A 32 0.30 -13.74 -14.81
CA HIS A 32 0.73 -12.43 -15.31
C HIS A 32 0.20 -11.28 -14.42
N GLY A 33 0.22 -11.54 -13.11
CA GLY A 33 -0.28 -10.64 -12.08
C GLY A 33 0.75 -9.57 -11.69
N ILE A 34 0.33 -8.75 -10.73
CA ILE A 34 1.15 -7.66 -10.19
C ILE A 34 1.20 -7.78 -8.67
N VAL A 35 2.39 -7.64 -8.07
CA VAL A 35 2.55 -7.52 -6.61
C VAL A 35 2.54 -6.05 -6.22
N LEU A 36 1.73 -5.69 -5.23
CA LEU A 36 1.75 -4.37 -4.61
C LEU A 36 2.67 -4.40 -3.39
N VAL A 37 3.67 -3.52 -3.37
CA VAL A 37 4.60 -3.38 -2.24
C VAL A 37 4.51 -1.97 -1.68
N PRO A 38 4.08 -1.77 -0.43
CA PRO A 38 4.11 -0.45 0.18
C PRO A 38 5.55 0.03 0.41
N CYS A 39 5.77 1.33 0.21
CA CYS A 39 7.01 2.02 0.51
C CYS A 39 7.43 1.75 1.96
N LYS A 40 8.70 1.42 2.19
CA LYS A 40 9.22 1.02 3.51
C LYS A 40 8.92 2.06 4.58
N GLY A 41 9.03 3.35 4.25
CA GLY A 41 8.77 4.45 5.18
C GLY A 41 7.30 4.59 5.61
N SER A 42 6.38 3.96 4.89
CA SER A 42 4.95 3.98 5.19
C SER A 42 4.47 2.80 6.05
N LEU A 43 5.34 1.79 6.24
CA LEU A 43 5.01 0.56 6.94
C LEU A 43 5.02 0.79 8.47
N SER A 44 3.97 0.36 9.16
CA SER A 44 3.99 0.24 10.62
C SER A 44 4.73 -1.02 11.07
N SER A 45 5.35 -0.98 12.26
CA SER A 45 6.11 -2.10 12.84
C SER A 45 5.30 -3.41 12.97
N SER A 46 3.96 -3.31 12.98
CA SER A 46 2.99 -4.40 13.15
C SER A 46 2.66 -5.19 11.88
N ILE A 47 3.14 -4.77 10.70
CA ILE A 47 2.75 -5.39 9.42
C ILE A 47 3.26 -6.83 9.31
N GLN A 48 4.35 -7.20 9.99
CA GLN A 48 4.97 -8.52 9.85
C GLN A 48 4.11 -9.68 10.35
N SER A 49 3.21 -9.49 11.33
CA SER A 49 2.57 -10.60 12.04
C SER A 49 1.18 -10.98 11.52
N THR A 50 0.58 -10.15 10.66
CA THR A 50 -0.87 -10.22 10.36
C THR A 50 -1.19 -9.72 8.94
N CYS A 51 -0.18 -9.58 8.07
CA CYS A 51 -0.38 -9.07 6.72
C CYS A 51 -1.21 -10.06 5.90
N GLN A 52 -2.35 -9.60 5.36
CA GLN A 52 -3.10 -10.34 4.35
C GLN A 52 -2.45 -10.12 3.00
N PHE A 53 -1.37 -10.86 2.73
CA PHE A 53 -0.60 -10.74 1.48
C PHE A 53 -1.46 -10.89 0.21
N GLU A 54 -2.54 -11.66 0.27
CA GLU A 54 -3.47 -11.89 -0.84
C GLU A 54 -4.18 -10.60 -1.29
N SER A 55 -4.40 -9.64 -0.39
CA SER A 55 -4.91 -8.30 -0.74
C SER A 55 -3.93 -7.48 -1.58
N TYR A 56 -2.66 -7.87 -1.65
CA TYR A 56 -1.60 -7.17 -2.37
C TYR A 56 -1.21 -7.87 -3.67
N ILE A 57 -1.87 -8.95 -4.04
CA ILE A 57 -1.66 -9.64 -5.31
C ILE A 57 -2.78 -9.26 -6.26
N LEU A 58 -2.47 -8.57 -7.34
CA LEU A 58 -3.43 -8.20 -8.38
C LEU A 58 -3.44 -9.24 -9.51
N ILE A 59 -4.65 -9.60 -9.90
CA ILE A 59 -4.97 -10.47 -11.02
C ILE A 59 -5.62 -9.59 -12.10
N PRO A 60 -5.11 -9.59 -13.34
CA PRO A 60 -5.75 -8.87 -14.42
C PRO A 60 -7.12 -9.50 -14.73
N VAL A 61 -8.17 -8.68 -14.80
CA VAL A 61 -9.54 -9.09 -15.13
C VAL A 61 -10.14 -8.10 -16.12
N GLU A 62 -10.49 -8.53 -17.33
CA GLU A 62 -11.11 -7.71 -18.39
C GLU A 62 -10.58 -6.26 -18.45
N GLU A 63 -11.27 -5.29 -17.83
CA GLU A 63 -10.95 -3.85 -17.84
C GLU A 63 -10.29 -3.31 -16.55
N HIS A 64 -10.04 -4.16 -15.55
CA HIS A 64 -9.52 -3.78 -14.24
C HIS A 64 -8.67 -4.89 -13.61
N PHE A 65 -8.39 -4.77 -12.31
CA PHE A 65 -7.69 -5.78 -11.54
C PHE A 65 -8.54 -6.23 -10.36
N GLN A 66 -8.37 -7.47 -9.96
CA GLN A 66 -8.93 -8.00 -8.74
C GLN A 66 -7.80 -8.49 -7.84
N THR A 67 -7.87 -8.23 -6.54
CA THR A 67 -6.93 -8.83 -5.61
C THR A 67 -7.16 -10.35 -5.53
N LEU A 68 -6.17 -11.11 -5.06
CA LEU A 68 -6.32 -12.56 -4.91
C LEU A 68 -7.43 -12.96 -3.92
N ASN A 69 -7.79 -12.08 -2.97
CA ASN A 69 -8.93 -12.27 -2.08
C ASN A 69 -10.25 -11.64 -2.60
N GLY A 70 -10.30 -11.22 -3.86
CA GLY A 70 -11.53 -10.88 -4.55
C GLY A 70 -11.99 -9.42 -4.48
N LYS A 71 -11.13 -8.47 -4.08
CA LYS A 71 -11.45 -7.03 -4.01
C LYS A 71 -11.08 -6.33 -5.31
N ASP A 72 -11.89 -5.38 -5.76
CA ASP A 72 -11.65 -4.68 -7.03
C ASP A 72 -10.60 -3.57 -6.89
N VAL A 73 -9.75 -3.45 -7.91
CA VAL A 73 -8.66 -2.48 -7.98
C VAL A 73 -8.57 -1.91 -9.39
N PHE A 74 -8.50 -0.59 -9.50
CA PHE A 74 -8.37 0.10 -10.78
C PHE A 74 -7.05 0.87 -10.83
N ILE A 75 -6.27 0.67 -11.87
CA ILE A 75 -5.05 1.45 -12.10
C ILE A 75 -5.39 2.58 -13.09
N GLN A 76 -5.20 3.83 -12.67
CA GLN A 76 -5.48 5.02 -13.48
C GLN A 76 -4.29 5.97 -13.45
N GLY A 77 -3.54 6.05 -14.55
CA GLY A 77 -2.28 6.78 -14.60
C GLY A 77 -1.28 6.19 -13.60
N ASN A 78 -0.72 7.02 -12.72
CA ASN A 78 0.18 6.55 -11.66
C ASN A 78 -0.53 6.22 -10.34
N ARG A 79 -1.84 6.00 -10.32
CA ARG A 79 -2.57 5.78 -9.07
C ARG A 79 -3.38 4.50 -9.10
N ILE A 80 -3.44 3.84 -7.95
CA ILE A 80 -4.35 2.75 -7.66
C ILE A 80 -5.61 3.35 -7.04
N LYS A 81 -6.79 2.96 -7.51
CA LYS A 81 -8.08 3.25 -6.91
C LYS A 81 -8.68 1.95 -6.37
N LEU A 82 -9.00 1.95 -5.07
CA LEU A 82 -9.62 0.80 -4.42
C LEU A 82 -11.12 0.80 -4.71
N GLY A 83 -11.64 -0.35 -5.12
CA GLY A 83 -13.03 -0.59 -5.49
C GLY A 83 -13.79 -1.43 -4.47
N ALA A 84 -14.75 -2.24 -4.93
CA ALA A 84 -15.57 -3.06 -4.07
C ALA A 84 -14.74 -4.07 -3.25
N GLY A 85 -15.17 -4.34 -2.02
CA GLY A 85 -14.49 -5.25 -1.10
C GLY A 85 -13.44 -4.58 -0.18
N PHE A 86 -13.07 -3.31 -0.42
CA PHE A 86 -12.29 -2.52 0.52
C PHE A 86 -13.20 -1.75 1.48
N ALA A 87 -12.76 -1.59 2.74
CA ALA A 87 -13.49 -0.79 3.73
C ALA A 87 -13.51 0.71 3.38
N CYS A 88 -12.52 1.19 2.62
CA CYS A 88 -12.42 2.57 2.18
C CYS A 88 -11.94 2.64 0.72
N LEU A 89 -12.59 3.48 -0.09
CA LEU A 89 -12.29 3.67 -1.51
C LEU A 89 -11.18 4.72 -1.70
N LEU A 90 -9.98 4.38 -1.23
CA LEU A 90 -8.82 5.28 -1.30
C LEU A 90 -8.16 5.28 -2.67
N SER A 91 -7.42 6.34 -2.95
CA SER A 91 -6.51 6.39 -4.11
C SER A 91 -5.05 6.47 -3.66
N VAL A 92 -4.29 5.42 -3.94
CA VAL A 92 -2.89 5.25 -3.54
C VAL A 92 -1.96 5.57 -4.71
N PRO A 93 -0.99 6.49 -4.56
CA PRO A 93 0.02 6.72 -5.59
C PRO A 93 0.94 5.51 -5.79
N ILE A 94 1.20 5.17 -7.05
CA ILE A 94 2.28 4.31 -7.52
C ILE A 94 3.53 5.17 -7.60
N LEU A 95 4.56 4.75 -6.89
CA LEU A 95 5.86 5.40 -6.85
C LEU A 95 6.69 4.98 -8.06
N PHE A 96 6.73 3.67 -8.32
CA PHE A 96 7.43 3.09 -9.45
C PHE A 96 6.91 1.66 -9.75
N GLU A 97 7.26 1.18 -10.93
CA GLU A 97 7.06 -0.20 -11.38
C GLU A 97 8.44 -0.83 -11.59
N GLU A 98 8.60 -2.09 -11.17
CA GLU A 98 9.80 -2.87 -11.40
C GLU A 98 9.45 -4.30 -11.80
N THR A 99 10.15 -4.87 -12.77
CA THR A 99 9.93 -6.25 -13.24
C THR A 99 10.91 -7.20 -12.55
N PHE A 100 10.38 -8.28 -11.99
CA PHE A 100 11.14 -9.36 -11.35
C PHE A 100 10.99 -10.66 -12.12
N TYR A 101 11.98 -11.54 -11.98
CA TYR A 101 11.96 -12.89 -12.52
C TYR A 101 11.99 -13.87 -11.36
N ASN A 102 11.16 -14.91 -11.44
CA ASN A 102 11.21 -16.03 -10.50
C ASN A 102 12.32 -17.03 -10.92
N GLU A 103 12.48 -18.10 -10.15
CA GLU A 103 13.48 -19.17 -10.41
C GLU A 103 13.25 -19.93 -11.72
N LYS A 104 12.06 -19.80 -12.33
CA LYS A 104 11.68 -20.42 -13.61
C LYS A 104 11.81 -19.45 -14.79
N GLU A 105 12.45 -18.29 -14.59
CA GLU A 105 12.61 -17.23 -15.59
C GLU A 105 11.26 -16.62 -16.04
N GLU A 106 10.19 -16.81 -15.26
CA GLU A 106 8.91 -16.16 -15.51
C GLU A 106 8.91 -14.77 -14.87
N SER A 107 8.51 -13.76 -15.65
CA SER A 107 8.47 -12.38 -15.20
C SER A 107 7.15 -12.02 -14.52
N PHE A 108 7.21 -11.14 -13.53
CA PHE A 108 6.05 -10.45 -12.95
C PHE A 108 6.41 -9.00 -12.59
N SER A 109 5.40 -8.14 -12.58
CA SER A 109 5.59 -6.74 -12.20
C SER A 109 5.32 -6.52 -10.72
N ILE A 110 6.12 -5.67 -10.10
CA ILE A 110 5.90 -5.12 -8.77
C ILE A 110 5.60 -3.64 -8.91
N LEU A 111 4.50 -3.19 -8.31
CA LEU A 111 4.21 -1.77 -8.14
C LEU A 111 4.52 -1.38 -6.70
N CYS A 112 5.49 -0.48 -6.55
CA CYS A 112 5.73 0.15 -5.26
C CYS A 112 4.70 1.27 -5.05
N ILE A 113 4.00 1.23 -3.93
CA ILE A 113 2.90 2.15 -3.62
C ILE A 113 3.21 3.01 -2.40
N ALA A 114 2.70 4.23 -2.37
CA ALA A 114 3.07 5.22 -1.35
C ALA A 114 2.74 4.79 0.08
N HIS A 115 1.68 4.01 0.27
CA HIS A 115 1.25 3.52 1.58
C HIS A 115 0.41 2.23 1.45
N PRO A 116 0.22 1.46 2.55
CA PRO A 116 -0.65 0.29 2.56
C PRO A 116 -2.08 0.58 2.08
N LEU A 117 -2.77 -0.44 1.55
CA LEU A 117 -4.12 -0.30 0.98
C LEU A 117 -5.18 -0.02 2.06
N GLU A 118 -4.98 -0.56 3.26
CA GLU A 118 -5.91 -0.42 4.37
C GLU A 118 -5.13 0.11 5.59
N LYS A 119 -5.59 1.23 6.16
CA LYS A 119 -5.13 1.63 7.50
C LYS A 119 -5.80 0.67 8.48
N ARG A 120 -5.03 -0.20 9.11
CA ARG A 120 -5.60 -1.00 10.19
C ARG A 120 -5.89 -0.05 11.35
N GLU A 121 -7.17 0.11 11.64
CA GLU A 121 -7.61 0.72 12.89
C GLU A 121 -7.05 -0.18 13.99
N SER A 122 -6.08 0.32 14.76
CA SER A 122 -5.79 -0.27 16.06
C SER A 122 -7.11 -0.27 16.81
N SER A 123 -7.58 -1.44 17.20
CA SER A 123 -8.64 -1.61 18.18
C SER A 123 -8.06 -1.22 19.55
N GLU A 124 -7.70 0.04 19.70
CA GLU A 124 -7.77 0.71 20.98
C GLU A 124 -9.16 1.38 21.00
N PRO A 125 -9.91 1.30 22.11
CA PRO A 125 -11.18 2.00 22.20
C PRO A 125 -10.93 3.46 21.82
N LEU A 126 -11.82 4.00 20.98
CA LEU A 126 -11.91 5.41 20.62
C LEU A 126 -11.92 6.26 21.90
N ALA A 127 -10.74 6.57 22.44
CA ALA A 127 -10.51 7.86 23.02
C ALA A 127 -10.67 8.86 21.85
N PRO A 128 -11.37 9.98 22.04
CA PRO A 128 -11.55 10.96 20.97
C PRO A 128 -10.19 11.60 20.65
N SER A 129 -9.42 10.94 19.78
CA SER A 129 -8.18 11.45 19.23
C SER A 129 -8.53 12.26 18.00
N ASP A 130 -8.97 13.48 18.25
CA ASP A 130 -8.87 14.54 17.27
C ASP A 130 -7.95 15.61 17.85
N PRO A 131 -6.66 15.61 17.49
CA PRO A 131 -5.82 16.74 17.86
C PRO A 131 -5.83 17.86 16.81
N PHE A 132 -6.40 17.71 15.61
CA PHE A 132 -6.22 18.72 14.53
C PHE A 132 -7.34 18.82 13.48
N SER A 133 -8.61 18.68 13.85
CA SER A 133 -9.72 19.03 12.96
C SER A 133 -10.10 20.49 13.19
N LEU A 134 -9.37 21.37 12.50
CA LEU A 134 -9.64 22.80 12.47
C LEU A 134 -10.96 23.07 11.72
N LYS A 135 -12.08 23.00 12.44
CA LYS A 135 -13.43 23.15 11.89
C LYS A 135 -13.89 24.61 11.79
N THR A 136 -13.22 25.52 12.50
CA THR A 136 -13.63 26.91 12.65
C THR A 136 -12.43 27.85 12.52
N ILE A 137 -12.66 29.08 12.06
CA ILE A 137 -11.62 30.11 11.93
C ILE A 137 -10.88 30.45 13.23
N GLU A 138 -11.50 30.19 14.39
CA GLU A 138 -10.88 30.39 15.71
C GLU A 138 -9.83 29.30 16.01
N ASP A 139 -10.09 28.07 15.59
CA ASP A 139 -9.18 26.92 15.72
C ASP A 139 -7.89 27.15 14.92
N VAL A 140 -8.02 27.75 13.74
CA VAL A 140 -6.88 28.16 12.88
C VAL A 140 -6.04 29.25 13.55
N ARG A 141 -6.67 30.20 14.27
CA ARG A 141 -5.95 31.28 14.97
C ARG A 141 -5.17 30.75 16.17
N GLU A 142 -5.73 29.78 16.90
CA GLU A 142 -5.02 29.18 18.04
C GLU A 142 -3.81 28.34 17.59
N PHE A 143 -3.96 27.61 16.47
CA PHE A 143 -2.87 26.80 15.91
C PHE A 143 -1.73 27.64 15.34
N LEU A 144 -2.03 28.73 14.61
CA LEU A 144 -1.03 29.62 14.02
C LEU A 144 -0.46 30.65 15.02
N GLY A 145 -1.17 30.92 16.11
CA GLY A 145 -0.81 31.96 17.10
C GLY A 145 0.37 31.61 18.02
N ARG A 146 0.88 30.38 18.02
CA ARG A 146 1.97 29.93 18.92
C ARG A 146 3.38 30.04 18.34
N HIS A 147 3.61 30.94 17.38
CA HIS A 147 4.94 31.23 16.85
C HIS A 147 5.33 32.71 16.98
N SER A 148 5.05 33.32 18.14
CA SER A 148 5.70 34.55 18.57
C SER A 148 5.88 34.52 20.08
N GLU A 149 6.95 33.88 20.54
CA GLU A 149 7.85 34.41 21.57
C GLU A 149 8.95 33.39 21.91
N ARG A 150 10.11 33.56 21.29
CA ARG A 150 11.35 33.93 21.99
C ARG A 150 12.44 34.28 21.00
#